data_AF-A0A834U4V2-F1
#
_entry.id   AF-A0A834U4V2-F1
#
_cell.length_a   1.000
_cell.length_b   1.000
_cell.length_c   1.000
_cell.angle_alpha   90.00
_cell.angle_beta   90.00
_cell.angle_gamma   90.00
#
_symmetry.space_group_name_H-M   'P 1'
#
loop_
_entity.id
_entity.type
_entity.pdbx_description
1 polymer ?
#
loop_
_entity_poly.entity_id
_entity_poly.type
_entity_poly.pdbx_seq_one_letter_code
_entity_poly.pdbx_strand_id
1 'polypeptide(L)'
;MWLKNLEYKNVIISTWNTSVHGSRAFQVASKLKIIAHSLSNWNKANYSHLKLCMREVEEELFALRRDQVNPQTREKERLRQHLNHLLDCEQTI
;
A
#
# COMPACT_ATOMS: atom_id res chain seq x y z
N MET A 1 0.05 -10.29 -4.80
CA MET A 1 -1.32 -10.54 -4.27
C MET A 1 -1.82 -9.45 -3.31
N TRP A 2 -2.56 -8.48 -3.86
CA TRP A 2 -3.42 -7.55 -3.09
C TRP A 2 -4.43 -8.26 -2.17
N LEU A 3 -4.76 -9.53 -2.49
CA LEU A 3 -5.64 -10.40 -1.70
C LEU A 3 -5.16 -10.66 -0.26
N LYS A 4 -3.87 -10.44 0.04
CA LYS A 4 -3.32 -10.58 1.40
C LYS A 4 -3.55 -9.34 2.27
N ASN A 5 -3.85 -8.18 1.67
CA ASN A 5 -4.07 -6.95 2.42
C ASN A 5 -5.55 -6.85 2.83
N LEU A 6 -5.83 -6.90 4.12
CA LEU A 6 -7.20 -6.83 4.67
C LEU A 6 -7.91 -5.53 4.27
N GLU A 7 -7.17 -4.45 4.04
CA GLU A 7 -7.70 -3.15 3.64
C GLU A 7 -8.40 -3.17 2.28
N TYR A 8 -7.98 -4.04 1.36
CA TYR A 8 -8.64 -4.23 0.07
C TYR A 8 -10.10 -4.67 0.23
N LYS A 9 -10.38 -5.58 1.19
CA LYS A 9 -11.75 -6.04 1.47
C LYS A 9 -12.60 -4.92 2.05
N ASN A 10 -12.01 -4.08 2.91
CA ASN A 10 -12.70 -2.94 3.49
C ASN A 10 -13.13 -1.93 2.42
N VAL A 11 -12.28 -1.66 1.42
CA VAL A 11 -12.62 -0.81 0.27
C VAL A 11 -13.79 -1.38 -0.55
N ILE A 12 -13.82 -2.70 -0.78
CA ILE A 12 -14.94 -3.33 -1.50
C ILE A 12 -16.24 -3.24 -0.70
N ILE A 13 -16.22 -3.60 0.59
CA ILE A 13 -17.42 -3.64 1.43
C ILE A 13 -18.03 -2.24 1.57
N SER A 14 -17.20 -1.24 1.88
CA SER A 14 -17.64 0.15 2.00
C SER A 14 -18.24 0.67 0.70
N THR A 15 -17.60 0.39 -0.44
CA THR A 15 -18.08 0.82 -1.74
C THR A 15 -19.36 0.09 -2.16
N TRP A 16 -19.46 -1.22 -1.90
CA TRP A 16 -20.64 -2.00 -2.24
C TRP A 16 -21.89 -1.57 -1.49
N ASN A 17 -21.73 -1.09 -0.24
CA ASN A 17 -22.82 -0.60 0.59
C ASN A 17 -23.29 0.82 0.25
N THR A 18 -22.68 1.48 -0.74
CA THR A 18 -23.16 2.80 -1.20
C THR A 18 -24.52 2.69 -1.89
N SER A 19 -25.36 3.71 -1.67
CA SER A 19 -26.67 3.81 -2.31
C SER A 19 -26.52 4.25 -3.77
N VAL A 20 -27.11 3.48 -4.68
CA VAL A 20 -27.17 3.80 -6.11
C VAL A 20 -28.61 3.63 -6.55
N HIS A 21 -29.15 4.65 -7.23
CA HIS A 21 -30.52 4.66 -7.72
C HIS A 21 -30.58 4.18 -9.18
N GLY A 22 -31.68 3.57 -9.58
CA GLY A 22 -31.89 3.05 -10.94
C GLY A 22 -32.35 1.59 -10.95
N SER A 23 -32.39 0.99 -12.14
CA SER A 23 -32.72 -0.43 -12.29
C SER A 23 -31.67 -1.33 -11.63
N ARG A 24 -32.03 -2.56 -11.24
CA ARG A 24 -31.09 -3.49 -10.58
C ARG A 24 -29.81 -3.71 -11.38
N ALA A 25 -29.92 -3.86 -12.70
CA ALA A 25 -28.76 -4.01 -13.58
C ALA A 25 -27.86 -2.76 -13.57
N PHE A 26 -28.47 -1.56 -13.61
CA PHE A 26 -27.74 -0.30 -13.52
C PHE A 26 -27.03 -0.13 -12.17
N GLN A 27 -27.69 -0.51 -11.07
CA GLN A 27 -27.12 -0.45 -9.73
C GLN A 27 -25.87 -1.34 -9.62
N VAL A 28 -25.95 -2.59 -10.09
CA VAL A 28 -24.82 -3.52 -10.06
C VAL A 28 -23.66 -2.99 -10.92
N ALA A 29 -23.93 -2.59 -12.17
CA ALA A 29 -22.89 -2.08 -13.06
C ALA A 29 -22.21 -0.82 -12.48
N SER A 30 -23.00 0.09 -11.90
CA SER A 30 -22.48 1.30 -11.24
C SER A 30 -21.62 0.97 -10.03
N LYS A 31 -22.08 0.08 -9.15
CA LYS A 31 -21.29 -0.35 -7.98
C LYS A 31 -19.96 -0.98 -8.37
N LEU A 32 -19.95 -1.83 -9.41
CA LEU A 32 -18.71 -2.42 -9.93
C LEU A 32 -17.75 -1.35 -10.48
N LYS A 33 -18.28 -0.34 -11.20
CA LYS A 33 -17.47 0.78 -11.70
C LYS A 33 -16.87 1.61 -10.57
N ILE A 34 -17.65 1.88 -9.52
CA ILE A 34 -17.16 2.60 -8.33
C ILE A 34 -16.09 1.77 -7.61
N ILE A 35 -16.30 0.47 -7.42
CA ILE A 35 -15.29 -0.42 -6.80
C ILE A 35 -14.00 -0.39 -7.60
N ALA A 36 -14.05 -0.52 -8.92
CA ALA A 36 -12.86 -0.47 -9.76
C ALA A 36 -12.10 0.85 -9.61
N HIS A 37 -12.82 1.97 -9.54
CA HIS A 37 -12.22 3.29 -9.34
C HIS A 37 -11.62 3.46 -7.94
N SER A 38 -12.35 3.08 -6.89
CA SER A 38 -11.88 3.11 -5.50
C SER A 38 -10.63 2.26 -5.31
N LEU A 39 -10.59 1.06 -5.90
CA LEU A 39 -9.44 0.17 -5.86
C LEU A 39 -8.24 0.75 -6.63
N SER A 40 -8.47 1.38 -7.78
CA SER A 40 -7.40 2.06 -8.52
C SER A 40 -6.79 3.21 -7.71
N ASN A 41 -7.63 4.00 -7.04
CA ASN A 41 -7.16 5.11 -6.20
C ASN A 41 -6.45 4.61 -4.95
N TRP A 42 -6.99 3.59 -4.28
CA TRP A 42 -6.33 2.95 -3.15
C TRP A 42 -4.98 2.36 -3.55
N ASN A 43 -4.89 1.69 -4.71
CA ASN A 43 -3.64 1.13 -5.19
C ASN A 43 -2.61 2.22 -5.48
N LYS A 44 -3.03 3.33 -6.10
CA LYS A 44 -2.15 4.49 -6.28
C LYS A 44 -1.68 5.02 -4.91
N ALA A 45 -2.59 5.35 -4.00
CA ALA A 45 -2.22 5.93 -2.71
C ALA A 45 -1.23 5.07 -1.90
N ASN A 46 -1.38 3.75 -1.94
CA ASN A 46 -0.55 2.83 -1.14
C ASN A 46 0.73 2.38 -1.85
N TYR A 47 0.75 2.34 -3.19
CA TYR A 47 1.86 1.74 -3.94
C TYR A 47 2.54 2.70 -4.93
N SER A 48 2.01 3.89 -5.20
CA SER A 48 2.66 4.87 -6.10
C SER A 48 3.94 5.45 -5.52
N HIS A 49 4.01 5.55 -4.20
CA HIS A 49 5.17 6.08 -3.48
C HIS A 49 6.09 4.99 -2.94
N LEU A 50 5.77 3.72 -3.17
CA LEU A 50 6.52 2.59 -2.61
C LEU A 50 8.00 2.64 -2.99
N LYS A 51 8.30 2.91 -4.27
CA LYS A 51 9.68 3.07 -4.77
C LYS A 51 10.40 4.28 -4.18
N LEU A 52 9.68 5.37 -3.92
CA LEU A 52 10.23 6.56 -3.29
C LEU A 52 10.58 6.27 -1.82
N CYS A 53 9.64 5.68 -1.07
CA CYS A 53 9.87 5.27 0.32
C CYS A 53 10.99 4.23 0.44
N MET A 54 11.08 3.26 -0.47
CA MET A 54 12.21 2.31 -0.50
C MET A 54 13.54 3.03 -0.65
N ARG A 55 13.63 3.98 -1.58
CA ARG A 55 14.83 4.79 -1.79
C ARG A 55 15.19 5.63 -0.57
N GLU A 56 14.20 6.28 0.07
CA GLU A 56 14.42 7.06 1.29
C GLU A 56 14.97 6.20 2.44
N VAL A 57 14.40 5.01 2.64
CA VAL A 57 14.85 4.05 3.65
C VAL A 57 16.24 3.49 3.33
N GLU A 58 16.56 3.27 2.06
CA GLU A 58 17.90 2.88 1.61
C GLU A 58 18.94 3.99 1.86
N GLU A 59 18.58 5.25 1.60
CA GLU A 59 19.41 6.42 1.85
C GLU A 59 19.68 6.61 3.36
N GLU A 60 18.66 6.45 4.21
CA GLU A 60 18.81 6.46 5.68
C GLU A 60 19.71 5.32 6.17
N LEU A 61 19.54 4.10 5.63
CA LEU A 61 20.42 2.97 5.95
C LEU A 61 21.85 3.20 5.50
N PHE A 62 22.06 3.92 4.39
CA PHE A 62 23.39 4.26 3.90
C PHE A 62 24.06 5.35 4.75
N ALA A 63 23.31 6.37 5.17
CA ALA A 63 23.78 7.39 6.11
C ALA A 63 24.21 6.76 7.45
N LEU A 64 23.37 5.89 8.02
CA LEU A 64 23.68 5.14 9.24
C LEU A 64 24.87 4.17 9.11
N ARG A 65 25.21 3.73 7.89
CA ARG A 65 26.44 2.94 7.65
C ARG A 65 27.70 3.80 7.63
N ARG A 66 27.61 5.07 7.21
CA ARG A 66 28.75 6.01 7.22
C ARG A 66 29.09 6.47 8.63
N ASP A 67 28.08 6.65 9.48
CA ASP A 67 28.25 6.96 10.91
C ASP A 67 28.67 5.70 11.71
N GLN A 68 29.89 5.22 11.48
CA GLN A 68 30.47 4.02 12.12
C GLN A 68 30.59 4.10 13.67
N VAL A 69 30.19 5.21 14.30
CA VAL A 69 30.48 5.50 15.71
C VAL A 69 29.30 5.18 16.65
N ASN A 70 28.08 4.95 16.15
CA ASN A 70 26.91 4.82 17.04
C ASN A 70 26.33 3.39 17.06
N PRO A 71 26.20 2.72 18.23
CA PRO A 71 25.51 1.45 18.36
C PRO A 71 23.98 1.61 18.29
N GLN A 72 23.46 2.15 17.18
CA GLN A 72 22.02 2.21 16.89
C GLN A 72 21.53 0.92 16.20
N THR A 73 21.95 -0.23 16.73
CA THR A 73 21.63 -1.56 16.18
C THR A 73 20.12 -1.78 16.04
N ARG A 74 19.33 -1.20 16.97
CA ARG A 74 17.87 -1.34 17.01
C ARG A 74 17.16 -0.51 15.93
N GLU A 75 17.67 0.67 15.61
CA GLU A 75 17.09 1.56 14.59
C GLU A 75 17.41 1.06 13.19
N LYS A 76 18.65 0.62 12.98
CA LYS A 76 19.08 -0.06 11.75
C LYS A 76 18.27 -1.32 11.47
N GLU A 77 17.96 -2.11 12.51
CA GLU A 77 17.14 -3.32 12.36
C GLU A 77 15.68 -2.96 12.04
N ARG A 78 15.12 -1.90 12.64
CA ARG A 78 13.78 -1.39 12.27
C ARG A 78 13.71 -0.94 10.82
N LEU A 79 14.69 -0.18 10.34
CA LEU A 79 14.74 0.27 8.95
C LEU A 79 14.90 -0.89 7.98
N ARG A 80 15.69 -1.92 8.32
CA ARG A 80 15.78 -3.16 7.54
C ARG A 80 14.45 -3.91 7.48
N GLN A 81 13.76 -4.05 8.61
CA GLN A 81 12.44 -4.68 8.66
C GLN A 81 11.42 -3.89 7.83
N HIS A 82 11.50 -2.55 7.88
CA HIS A 82 10.65 -1.68 7.08
C HIS A 82 10.95 -1.82 5.58
N LEU A 83 12.22 -1.82 5.19
CA LEU A 83 12.64 -2.03 3.79
C LEU A 83 12.20 -3.40 3.27
N ASN A 84 12.37 -4.47 4.06
CA ASN A 84 11.89 -5.81 3.70
C ASN A 84 10.37 -5.83 3.52
N HIS A 85 9.63 -5.14 4.38
CA HIS A 85 8.18 -5.01 4.23
C HIS A 85 7.78 -4.26 2.95
N LEU A 86 8.51 -3.21 2.58
CA LEU A 86 8.29 -2.47 1.34
C LEU A 86 8.67 -3.31 0.10
N LEU A 87 9.76 -4.08 0.16
CA LEU A 87 10.17 -5.04 -0.88
C LEU A 87 9.13 -6.14 -1.09
N ASP A 88 8.61 -6.70 0.01
CA ASP A 88 7.52 -7.67 -0.03
C ASP A 88 6.27 -7.05 -0.67
N CYS A 89 6.01 -5.76 -0.42
CA CYS A 89 4.94 -5.03 -1.08
C CYS A 89 5.20 -4.82 -2.59
N GLU A 90 6.45 -4.58 -3.01
CA GLU A 90 6.82 -4.34 -4.42
C GLU A 90 6.78 -5.61 -5.28
N GLN A 91 7.37 -6.72 -4.79
CA GLN A 91 7.39 -8.02 -5.48
C GLN A 91 6.00 -8.64 -5.69
N THR A 92 4.98 -8.01 -5.11
CA THR A 92 3.61 -8.49 -5.00
C THR A 92 2.66 -7.72 -5.94
N ILE A 93 3.17 -6.69 -6.64
CA ILE A 93 2.56 -5.90 -7.73
C ILE A 93 2.79 -6.61 -9.07
#